data_AF-A0A957FQY3-F1
#
_entry.id   AF-A0A957FQY3-F1
#
_cell.length_a   1.000
_cell.length_b   1.000
_cell.length_c   1.000
_cell.angle_alpha   90.00
_cell.angle_beta   90.00
_cell.angle_gamma   90.00
#
_symmetry.space_group_name_H-M   'P 1'
#
loop_
_entity.id
_entity.type
_entity.pdbx_description
1 polymer ?
#
loop_
_entity_poly.entity_id
_entity_poly.type
_entity_poly.pdbx_seq_one_letter_code
_entity_poly.pdbx_strand_id
1 'polypeptide(L)'
;MINLNQQNFTALPVEQLPTWVIWQFPQETNDGFLCAAVRSTEPGSLWWPACIDATGQKVYLLTEAAPLFATPEEAVAFLKQKFTA
;
A
#
# COMPACT_ATOMS: atom_id res chain seq x y z
N MET A 1 -13.76 6.54 9.33
CA MET A 1 -12.97 5.48 9.98
C MET A 1 -12.93 4.31 9.01
N ILE A 2 -11.76 3.98 8.47
CA ILE A 2 -11.61 2.92 7.46
C ILE A 2 -11.50 1.59 8.21
N ASN A 3 -12.33 0.61 7.84
CA ASN A 3 -12.31 -0.72 8.44
C ASN A 3 -11.34 -1.60 7.64
N LEU A 4 -10.13 -1.78 8.16
CA LEU A 4 -9.10 -2.58 7.51
C LEU A 4 -9.32 -4.06 7.86
N ASN A 5 -9.52 -4.91 6.86
CA ASN A 5 -9.67 -6.34 7.09
C ASN A 5 -8.28 -6.95 7.36
N GLN A 6 -8.13 -7.64 8.48
CA GLN A 6 -6.82 -8.14 8.95
C GLN A 6 -6.44 -9.50 8.35
N GLN A 7 -7.20 -10.03 7.39
CA GLN A 7 -7.05 -11.39 6.86
C GLN A 7 -6.65 -11.47 5.38
N ASN A 8 -6.34 -10.32 4.73
CA ASN A 8 -5.80 -10.25 3.35
C ASN A 8 -5.41 -8.80 2.99
N PHE A 9 -4.92 -8.57 1.76
CA PHE A 9 -4.90 -7.23 1.18
C PHE A 9 -6.25 -6.53 1.39
N THR A 10 -6.25 -5.39 2.06
CA THR A 10 -7.43 -4.55 2.14
C THR A 10 -7.49 -3.70 0.89
N ALA A 11 -8.39 -4.05 -0.03
CA ALA A 11 -8.71 -3.22 -1.18
C ALA A 11 -9.49 -1.99 -0.72
N LEU A 12 -8.87 -0.83 -0.84
CA LEU A 12 -9.53 0.46 -0.64
C LEU A 12 -9.69 1.17 -1.99
N PRO A 13 -10.90 1.65 -2.32
CA PRO A 13 -11.07 2.61 -3.40
C PRO A 13 -10.22 3.86 -3.12
N VAL A 14 -9.59 4.44 -4.15
CA VAL A 14 -8.82 5.68 -4.01
C VAL A 14 -9.68 6.80 -3.39
N GLU A 15 -10.97 6.82 -3.67
CA GLU A 15 -11.94 7.77 -3.10
C GLU A 15 -12.09 7.68 -1.57
N GLN A 16 -11.74 6.53 -0.97
CA GLN A 16 -11.72 6.34 0.49
C GLN A 16 -10.39 6.78 1.12
N LEU A 17 -9.42 7.19 0.31
CA LEU A 17 -8.11 7.69 0.70
C LEU A 17 -7.91 9.20 0.39
N PRO A 18 -8.92 10.07 0.53
CA PRO A 18 -8.83 11.45 0.02
C PRO A 18 -7.79 12.30 0.75
N THR A 19 -7.44 11.91 1.98
CA THR A 19 -6.46 12.59 2.83
C THR A 19 -5.23 11.72 3.09
N TRP A 20 -5.00 10.66 2.32
CA TRP A 20 -3.86 9.79 2.54
C TRP A 20 -2.78 10.11 1.51
N VAL A 21 -1.52 10.02 1.95
CA VAL A 21 -0.38 10.17 1.05
C VAL A 21 -0.15 8.81 0.39
N ILE A 22 -0.28 8.78 -0.93
CA ILE A 22 0.06 7.61 -1.76
C ILE A 22 1.38 7.91 -2.46
N TRP A 23 2.39 7.10 -2.18
CA TRP A 23 3.68 7.16 -2.85
C TRP A 23 3.78 5.97 -3.81
N GLN A 24 3.72 6.24 -5.11
CA GLN A 24 3.83 5.23 -6.15
C GLN A 24 5.27 5.10 -6.62
N PHE A 25 5.67 3.88 -6.92
CA PHE A 25 6.96 3.56 -7.49
C PHE A 25 6.78 2.99 -8.92
N PRO A 26 7.77 3.16 -9.81
CA PRO A 26 7.66 2.72 -11.20
C PRO A 26 7.74 1.20 -11.37
N GLN A 27 7.99 0.42 -10.31
CA GLN A 27 8.05 -1.04 -10.38
C GLN A 27 6.66 -1.67 -10.28
N GLU A 28 6.46 -2.74 -11.03
CA GLU A 28 5.26 -3.57 -10.99
C GLU A 28 5.49 -4.86 -10.20
N THR A 29 4.43 -5.41 -9.62
CA THR A 29 4.40 -6.76 -9.06
C THR A 29 4.26 -7.80 -10.18
N ASN A 30 4.45 -9.09 -9.85
CA ASN A 30 4.25 -10.18 -10.81
C ASN A 30 2.83 -10.21 -11.41
N ASP A 31 1.84 -9.65 -10.70
CA ASP A 31 0.45 -9.56 -11.13
C ASP A 31 0.14 -8.27 -11.93
N GLY A 32 1.16 -7.45 -12.25
CA GLY A 32 1.01 -6.21 -13.03
C GLY A 32 0.47 -5.01 -12.24
N PHE A 33 0.46 -5.07 -10.90
CA PHE A 33 0.10 -3.92 -10.07
C PHE A 33 1.31 -3.04 -9.78
N LEU A 34 1.11 -1.73 -9.66
CA LEU A 34 2.19 -0.81 -9.33
C LEU A 34 2.51 -0.87 -7.84
N CYS A 35 3.79 -0.99 -7.50
CA CYS A 35 4.24 -0.94 -6.12
C CYS A 35 3.99 0.45 -5.53
N ALA A 36 3.50 0.49 -4.30
CA ALA A 36 3.21 1.72 -3.61
C ALA A 36 3.42 1.59 -2.10
N ALA A 37 3.46 2.76 -1.46
CA ALA A 37 3.35 2.89 -0.03
C ALA A 37 2.28 3.93 0.28
N VAL A 38 1.50 3.69 1.32
CA VAL A 38 0.42 4.61 1.70
C VAL A 38 0.58 4.97 3.16
N ARG A 39 0.22 6.20 3.54
CA ARG A 39 0.04 6.59 4.94
C ARG A 39 -1.07 7.62 5.11
N SER A 40 -1.62 7.72 6.31
CA SER A 40 -2.46 8.86 6.68
C SER A 40 -1.61 10.13 6.78
N THR A 41 -2.24 11.29 6.62
CA THR A 41 -1.59 12.62 6.79
C THR A 41 -1.33 13.01 8.24
N GLU A 42 -1.72 12.18 9.20
CA GLU A 42 -1.50 12.47 10.61
C GLU A 42 0.01 12.49 10.93
N PRO A 43 0.49 13.44 11.75
CA PRO A 43 1.88 13.47 12.16
C PRO A 43 2.29 12.18 12.88
N GLY A 44 3.43 11.62 12.51
CA GLY A 44 3.93 10.36 13.09
C GLY A 44 3.33 9.09 12.50
N SER A 45 2.42 9.19 11.53
CA SER A 45 1.91 8.02 10.83
C SER A 45 2.97 7.33 9.98
N LEU A 46 3.03 6.02 10.12
CA LEU A 46 3.94 5.13 9.41
C LEU A 46 3.35 4.71 8.05
N TRP A 47 4.20 4.13 7.22
CA TRP A 47 3.87 3.69 5.87
C TRP A 47 3.43 2.23 5.85
N TRP A 48 2.29 2.00 5.21
CA TRP A 48 1.79 0.69 4.82
C TRP A 48 2.32 0.33 3.44
N PRO A 49 2.82 -0.90 3.23
CA PRO A 49 3.04 -1.42 1.89
C PRO A 49 1.71 -1.54 1.15
N ALA A 50 1.69 -1.17 -0.12
CA ALA A 50 0.50 -1.26 -0.94
C ALA A 50 0.79 -1.55 -2.41
N CYS A 51 -0.23 -2.01 -3.12
CA CYS A 51 -0.22 -2.11 -4.58
C CYS A 51 -1.31 -1.21 -5.15
N ILE A 52 -1.06 -0.60 -6.30
CA ILE A 52 -2.05 0.19 -7.03
C ILE A 52 -2.45 -0.57 -8.28
N ASP A 53 -3.74 -0.84 -8.40
CA ASP A 53 -4.35 -1.24 -9.65
C ASP A 53 -4.78 0.03 -10.40
N ALA A 54 -3.95 0.43 -11.37
CA ALA A 54 -4.19 1.61 -12.18
C ALA A 54 -5.41 1.46 -13.11
N THR A 55 -5.80 0.22 -13.43
CA THR A 55 -6.98 -0.05 -14.27
C THR A 55 -8.27 0.01 -13.48
N GLY A 56 -8.24 -0.46 -12.23
CA GLY A 56 -9.40 -0.54 -11.34
C GLY A 56 -9.56 0.64 -10.38
N GLN A 57 -8.63 1.61 -10.37
CA GLN A 57 -8.57 2.74 -9.43
C GLN A 57 -8.65 2.29 -7.96
N LYS A 58 -7.93 1.22 -7.64
CA LYS A 58 -7.91 0.60 -6.31
C LYS A 58 -6.50 0.60 -5.73
N VAL A 59 -6.44 0.81 -4.42
CA VAL A 59 -5.22 0.69 -3.62
C VAL A 59 -5.40 -0.51 -2.70
N TYR A 60 -4.54 -1.49 -2.85
CA TYR A 60 -4.52 -2.68 -2.02
C TYR A 60 -3.48 -2.50 -0.93
N LEU A 61 -3.91 -2.22 0.30
CA LEU A 61 -2.99 -2.15 1.42
C LEU A 61 -2.72 -3.54 1.95
N LEU A 62 -1.44 -3.86 2.16
CA LEU A 62 -1.05 -5.08 2.83
C LEU A 62 -1.15 -4.85 4.33
N THR A 63 -2.32 -5.17 4.89
CA THR A 63 -2.65 -4.97 6.31
C THR A 63 -2.32 -6.19 7.17
N GLU A 64 -2.17 -7.36 6.54
CA GLU A 64 -1.86 -8.61 7.22
C GLU A 64 -0.35 -8.93 7.14
N ALA A 65 0.25 -9.20 8.30
CA ALA A 65 1.64 -9.64 8.48
C ALA A 65 2.72 -8.68 7.91
N ALA A 66 2.34 -7.46 7.54
CA ALA A 66 3.28 -6.42 7.15
C ALA A 66 3.61 -5.54 8.36
N PRO A 67 4.89 -5.27 8.64
CA PRO A 67 5.26 -4.17 9.52
C PRO A 67 4.76 -2.85 8.94
N LEU A 68 4.62 -1.84 9.81
CA LEU A 68 4.56 -0.45 9.36
C LEU A 68 5.98 0.09 9.29
N PHE A 69 6.25 0.91 8.29
CA PHE A 69 7.61 1.36 7.98
C PHE A 69 7.77 2.86 8.19
N ALA A 70 8.99 3.29 8.53
CA ALA A 70 9.28 4.72 8.72
C ALA A 70 9.30 5.46 7.38
N THR A 71 9.66 4.76 6.30
CA THR A 71 9.81 5.32 4.96
C THR A 71 8.99 4.55 3.91
N PRO A 72 8.56 5.21 2.81
CA PRO A 72 7.86 4.54 1.73
C PRO A 72 8.76 3.52 1.00
N GLU A 73 10.08 3.75 0.95
CA GLU A 73 11.06 2.85 0.34
C GLU A 73 11.15 1.51 1.08
N GLU A 74 11.18 1.52 2.41
CA GLU A 74 11.19 0.31 3.23
C GLU A 74 9.89 -0.50 3.04
N ALA A 75 8.75 0.19 2.97
CA ALA A 75 7.46 -0.45 2.72
C ALA A 75 7.43 -1.17 1.37
N VAL A 76 7.93 -0.54 0.31
CA VAL A 76 8.02 -1.17 -1.01
C VAL A 76 9.10 -2.25 -1.06
N ALA A 77 10.23 -2.10 -0.37
CA ALA A 77 11.23 -3.14 -0.30
C ALA A 77 10.67 -4.45 0.30
N PHE A 78 9.84 -4.36 1.33
CA PHE A 78 9.12 -5.50 1.89
C PHE A 78 8.15 -6.13 0.88
N LEU A 79 7.40 -5.28 0.16
CA LEU A 79 6.46 -5.74 -0.85
C LEU A 79 7.15 -6.49 -1.99
N LYS A 80 8.31 -5.98 -2.45
CA LYS A 80 9.13 -6.62 -3.48
C LYS A 80 9.65 -7.99 -3.05
N GLN A 81 10.10 -8.13 -1.80
CA GLN A 81 10.54 -9.43 -1.28
C GLN A 81 9.40 -10.46 -1.24
N LYS A 82 8.16 -10.00 -1.05
CA LYS A 82 6.99 -10.88 -0.89
C LYS A 82 6.27 -11.20 -2.22
N PHE A 83 6.35 -10.33 -3.23
CA PHE A 83 5.53 -10.43 -4.46
C PHE A 83 6.30 -10.29 -5.80
N THR A 84 7.63 -10.19 -5.77
CA THR A 84 8.48 -10.13 -6.98
C THR A 84 9.52 -11.27 -7.00
N ALA A 85 9.30 -12.34 -6.23
CA ALA A 85 10.11 -13.56 -6.25
C ALA A 85 9.66 -14.52 -7.36
#